data_AF-A0A8X7X4J7-F1
#
_entry.id   AF-A0A8X7X4J7-F1
#
_cell.length_a   1.000
_cell.length_b   1.000
_cell.length_c   1.000
_cell.angle_alpha   90.00
_cell.angle_beta   90.00
_cell.angle_gamma   90.00
#
_symmetry.space_group_name_H-M   'P 1'
#
loop_
_entity.id
_entity.type
_entity.pdbx_description
1 polymer ?
#
loop_
_entity_poly.entity_id
_entity_poly.type
_entity_poly.pdbx_seq_one_letter_code
_entity_poly.pdbx_strand_id
1 'polypeptide(L)'
;MLSRWRRSVGELLAAQEAVKECRKGWSSLTQVTACFQQLTLCLGGSSDCGPLREELEEARRKTHQLSSGLQIRLTNLLTNGKLNTRDREDMERLWVLFLSSMELFQQDLNKAFHLLILFPLNSSKDTQALVSTGLGAYRTDGGNRAATIQLPWGTTEGEELPDICIHIVKLDAMIQQMMQTVNIPIWAVEATQAPWVEVSDQAIEADGTTSEEILAIEEESNRCRRWYCCDRRCRLGRLSCMTS
;
A
#
# COMPACT_ATOMS: atom_id res chain seq x y z
N MET A 1 -31.90 -37.64 -7.74
CA MET A 1 -31.45 -36.52 -8.61
C MET A 1 -31.55 -35.15 -7.94
N LEU A 2 -32.66 -34.81 -7.26
CA LEU A 2 -32.85 -33.51 -6.58
C LEU A 2 -31.81 -33.14 -5.50
N SER A 3 -31.30 -34.12 -4.74
CA SER A 3 -30.29 -33.89 -3.69
C SER A 3 -28.91 -33.53 -4.25
N ARG A 4 -28.54 -34.06 -5.42
CA ARG A 4 -27.29 -33.74 -6.12
C ARG A 4 -27.31 -32.32 -6.70
N TRP A 5 -28.46 -31.92 -7.27
CA TRP A 5 -28.64 -30.58 -7.82
C TRP A 5 -28.60 -29.49 -6.75
N ARG A 6 -29.32 -29.67 -5.63
CA ARG A 6 -29.26 -28.71 -4.50
C ARG A 6 -27.85 -28.55 -3.95
N ARG A 7 -27.10 -29.64 -3.82
CA ARG A 7 -25.70 -29.59 -3.37
C ARG A 7 -24.81 -28.82 -4.34
N SER A 8 -24.95 -29.08 -5.64
CA SER A 8 -24.20 -28.36 -6.67
C SER A 8 -24.52 -26.87 -6.71
N VAL A 9 -25.79 -26.49 -6.56
CA VAL A 9 -26.19 -25.07 -6.50
C VAL A 9 -25.67 -24.42 -5.22
N GLY A 10 -25.73 -25.13 -4.09
CA GLY A 10 -25.16 -24.67 -2.82
C GLY A 10 -23.65 -24.43 -2.90
N GLU A 11 -22.90 -25.33 -3.55
CA GLU A 11 -21.45 -25.19 -3.78
C GLU A 11 -21.13 -23.94 -4.62
N LEU A 12 -21.92 -23.67 -5.68
CA LEU A 12 -21.72 -22.48 -6.53
C LEU A 12 -22.03 -21.18 -5.79
N LEU A 13 -23.12 -21.14 -5.02
CA LEU A 13 -23.47 -19.96 -4.23
C LEU A 13 -22.43 -19.69 -3.13
N ALA A 14 -21.93 -20.75 -2.48
CA ALA A 14 -20.86 -20.62 -1.50
C ALA A 14 -19.55 -20.11 -2.13
N ALA A 15 -19.21 -20.56 -3.33
CA ALA A 15 -18.04 -20.07 -4.06
C ALA A 15 -18.19 -18.58 -4.44
N GLN A 16 -19.36 -18.15 -4.91
CA GLN A 16 -19.63 -16.75 -5.20
C GLN A 16 -19.54 -15.85 -3.96
N GLU A 17 -20.04 -16.32 -2.82
CA GLU A 17 -19.94 -15.56 -1.58
C GLU A 17 -18.48 -15.44 -1.12
N ALA A 18 -17.72 -16.53 -1.21
CA ALA A 18 -16.29 -16.51 -0.90
C ALA A 18 -15.49 -15.57 -1.81
N VAL A 19 -15.84 -15.46 -3.10
CA VAL A 19 -15.24 -14.46 -4.02
C VAL A 19 -15.53 -13.04 -3.56
N LYS A 20 -16.78 -12.72 -3.20
CA LYS A 20 -17.15 -11.39 -2.68
C LYS A 20 -16.40 -11.07 -1.39
N GLU A 21 -16.31 -12.04 -0.48
CA GLU A 21 -15.59 -11.90 0.78
C GLU A 21 -14.10 -11.63 0.55
N CYS A 22 -13.47 -12.33 -0.42
CA CYS A 22 -12.08 -12.07 -0.80
C CYS A 22 -11.88 -10.66 -1.37
N ARG A 23 -12.78 -10.18 -2.23
CA ARG A 23 -12.71 -8.80 -2.77
C ARG A 23 -12.86 -7.77 -1.66
N LYS A 24 -13.77 -7.99 -0.71
CA LYS A 24 -13.94 -7.11 0.45
C LYS A 24 -12.68 -7.10 1.32
N GLY A 25 -12.11 -8.28 1.60
CA GLY A 25 -10.85 -8.40 2.34
C GLY A 25 -9.67 -7.74 1.66
N TRP A 26 -9.58 -7.87 0.34
CA TRP A 26 -8.56 -7.20 -0.45
C TRP A 26 -8.66 -5.66 -0.36
N SER A 27 -9.88 -5.11 -0.44
CA SER A 27 -10.10 -3.67 -0.28
C SER A 27 -9.67 -3.17 1.11
N SER A 28 -10.07 -3.88 2.18
CA SER A 28 -9.62 -3.57 3.54
C SER A 28 -8.10 -3.68 3.69
N LEU A 29 -7.47 -4.69 3.08
CA LEU A 29 -6.03 -4.92 3.14
C LEU A 29 -5.25 -3.78 2.46
N THR A 30 -5.72 -3.34 1.29
CA THR A 30 -5.11 -2.23 0.55
C THR A 30 -5.21 -0.92 1.35
N GLN A 31 -6.36 -0.69 1.99
CA GLN A 31 -6.55 0.50 2.83
C GLN A 31 -5.61 0.51 4.05
N VAL A 32 -5.44 -0.63 4.72
CA VAL A 32 -4.60 -0.70 5.93
C VAL A 32 -3.11 -0.66 5.60
N THR A 33 -2.68 -1.27 4.49
CA THR A 33 -1.28 -1.20 4.04
C THR A 33 -0.89 0.21 3.61
N ALA A 34 -1.78 0.93 2.90
CA ALA A 34 -1.59 2.35 2.60
C ALA A 34 -1.54 3.21 3.88
N CYS A 35 -2.41 2.94 4.85
CA CYS A 35 -2.38 3.61 6.15
C CYS A 35 -1.06 3.35 6.88
N PHE A 36 -0.60 2.10 6.94
CA PHE A 36 0.67 1.71 7.56
C PHE A 36 1.87 2.43 6.91
N GLN A 37 1.89 2.50 5.58
CA GLN A 37 2.93 3.22 4.84
C GLN A 37 2.95 4.72 5.21
N GLN A 38 1.78 5.37 5.27
CA GLN A 38 1.67 6.77 5.65
C GLN A 38 2.15 7.04 7.08
N LEU A 39 1.83 6.15 8.03
CA LEU A 39 2.30 6.23 9.41
C LEU A 39 3.82 6.03 9.48
N THR A 40 4.36 5.09 8.70
CA THR A 40 5.80 4.81 8.61
C THR A 40 6.59 6.04 8.13
N LEU A 41 6.05 6.81 7.18
CA LEU A 41 6.66 8.06 6.71
C LEU A 41 6.75 9.15 7.80
N CYS A 42 5.93 9.07 8.84
CA CYS A 42 5.92 10.05 9.93
C CYS A 42 6.94 9.70 11.04
N LEU A 43 7.47 8.47 11.06
CA LEU A 43 8.45 8.03 12.06
C LEU A 43 9.77 8.81 11.94
N GLY A 44 10.35 9.19 13.08
CA GLY A 44 11.56 10.02 13.15
C GLY A 44 11.37 11.48 12.73
N GLY A 45 10.16 11.86 12.29
CA GLY A 45 9.81 13.22 11.88
C GLY A 45 9.22 14.06 13.02
N SER A 46 8.81 15.29 12.69
CA SER A 46 8.18 16.22 13.64
C SER A 46 6.78 15.81 14.13
N SER A 47 6.19 14.78 13.50
CA SER A 47 4.88 14.21 13.85
C SER A 47 4.99 12.88 14.60
N ASP A 48 6.21 12.35 14.83
CA ASP A 48 6.42 11.10 15.54
C ASP A 48 6.07 11.25 17.03
N CYS A 49 5.18 10.38 17.50
CA CYS A 49 4.71 10.41 18.88
C CYS A 49 4.15 9.04 19.29
N GLY A 50 3.94 8.84 20.60
CA GLY A 50 3.37 7.59 21.15
C GLY A 50 2.08 7.14 20.45
N PRO A 51 1.05 8.00 20.33
CA PRO A 51 -0.20 7.64 19.66
C PRO A 51 -0.04 7.25 18.18
N LEU A 52 0.85 7.90 17.44
CA LEU A 52 1.18 7.51 16.06
C LEU A 52 1.74 6.08 16.00
N ARG A 53 2.64 5.74 16.94
CA ARG A 53 3.24 4.39 17.02
C ARG A 53 2.25 3.33 17.48
N GLU A 54 1.33 3.67 18.37
CA GLU A 54 0.21 2.80 18.75
C GLU A 54 -0.70 2.51 17.55
N GLU A 55 -1.02 3.54 16.76
CA GLU A 55 -1.79 3.40 15.52
C GLU A 55 -1.04 2.58 14.45
N LEU A 56 0.28 2.75 14.34
CA LEU A 56 1.14 1.93 13.47
C LEU A 56 1.09 0.44 13.87
N GLU A 57 1.17 0.14 15.16
CA GLU A 57 1.05 -1.22 15.67
C GLU A 57 -0.34 -1.82 15.45
N GLU A 58 -1.40 -1.01 15.57
CA GLU A 58 -2.76 -1.43 15.21
C GLU A 58 -2.88 -1.74 13.71
N ALA A 59 -2.35 -0.87 12.85
CA ALA A 59 -2.31 -1.11 11.40
C ALA A 59 -1.53 -2.38 11.06
N ARG A 60 -0.40 -2.64 11.75
CA ARG A 60 0.38 -3.87 11.62
C ARG A 60 -0.45 -5.11 11.99
N ARG A 61 -1.16 -5.06 13.11
CA ARG A 61 -2.03 -6.16 13.58
C ARG A 61 -3.12 -6.49 12.58
N LYS A 62 -3.83 -5.47 12.10
CA LYS A 62 -4.90 -5.63 11.12
C LYS A 62 -4.38 -6.16 9.79
N THR A 63 -3.22 -5.66 9.33
CA THR A 63 -2.58 -6.17 8.12
C THR A 63 -2.26 -7.65 8.27
N HIS A 64 -1.69 -8.07 9.41
CA HIS A 64 -1.41 -9.47 9.68
C HIS A 64 -2.67 -10.35 9.61
N GLN A 65 -3.73 -9.99 10.35
CA GLN A 65 -5.00 -10.73 10.37
C GLN A 65 -5.68 -10.78 8.99
N LEU A 66 -5.60 -9.69 8.23
CA LEU A 66 -6.13 -9.64 6.87
C LEU A 66 -5.26 -10.48 5.90
N SER A 67 -3.94 -10.47 6.04
CA SER A 67 -3.05 -11.26 5.20
C SER A 67 -3.23 -12.76 5.41
N SER A 68 -3.26 -13.23 6.67
CA SER A 68 -3.47 -14.65 7.01
C SER A 68 -4.82 -15.15 6.51
N GLY A 69 -5.90 -14.39 6.78
CA GLY A 69 -7.24 -14.78 6.34
C GLY A 69 -7.40 -14.78 4.82
N LEU A 70 -6.84 -13.78 4.14
CA LEU A 70 -6.93 -13.69 2.68
C LEU A 70 -6.08 -14.76 1.99
N GLN A 71 -4.88 -15.06 2.51
CA GLN A 71 -4.03 -16.16 2.03
C GLN A 71 -4.81 -17.48 2.03
N ILE A 72 -5.41 -17.85 3.17
CA ILE A 72 -6.12 -19.12 3.32
C ILE A 72 -7.28 -19.20 2.32
N ARG A 73 -8.05 -18.12 2.19
CA ARG A 73 -9.25 -18.10 1.34
C ARG A 73 -8.90 -18.11 -0.14
N LEU A 74 -7.96 -17.28 -0.57
CA LEU A 74 -7.50 -17.26 -1.97
C LEU A 74 -6.89 -18.59 -2.37
N THR A 75 -6.05 -19.18 -1.52
CA THR A 75 -5.44 -20.49 -1.78
C THR A 75 -6.52 -21.55 -1.96
N ASN A 76 -7.50 -21.60 -1.05
CA ASN A 76 -8.61 -22.54 -1.13
C ASN A 76 -9.47 -22.33 -2.39
N LEU A 77 -9.76 -21.09 -2.77
CA LEU A 77 -10.57 -20.77 -3.95
C LEU A 77 -9.87 -21.16 -5.24
N LEU A 78 -8.57 -20.86 -5.37
CA LEU A 78 -7.82 -21.12 -6.60
C LEU A 78 -7.48 -22.60 -6.80
N THR A 79 -7.32 -23.35 -5.71
CA THR A 79 -7.00 -24.80 -5.73
C THR A 79 -8.24 -25.68 -5.79
N ASN A 80 -9.27 -25.40 -4.97
CA ASN A 80 -10.43 -26.28 -4.78
C ASN A 80 -11.75 -25.68 -5.27
N GLY A 81 -11.80 -24.37 -5.52
CA GLY A 81 -13.03 -23.67 -5.87
C GLY A 81 -13.52 -23.94 -7.29
N LYS A 82 -14.81 -24.27 -7.43
CA LYS A 82 -15.49 -24.31 -8.73
C LYS A 82 -15.92 -22.91 -9.13
N LEU A 83 -14.98 -22.14 -9.65
CA LEU A 83 -15.21 -20.79 -10.14
C LEU A 83 -15.64 -20.80 -11.61
N ASN A 84 -16.42 -19.81 -12.02
CA ASN A 84 -16.57 -19.52 -13.44
C ASN A 84 -15.25 -18.93 -13.98
N THR A 85 -15.09 -18.87 -15.30
CA THR A 85 -13.84 -18.42 -15.93
C THR A 85 -13.46 -16.99 -15.50
N ARG A 86 -14.41 -16.07 -15.52
CA ARG A 86 -14.20 -14.66 -15.15
C ARG A 86 -13.77 -14.48 -13.69
N ASP A 87 -14.49 -15.12 -12.76
CA ASP A 87 -14.18 -15.07 -11.33
C ASP A 87 -12.83 -15.73 -11.05
N ARG A 88 -12.51 -16.81 -11.78
CA ARG A 88 -11.19 -17.44 -11.67
C ARG A 88 -10.09 -16.47 -12.08
N GLU A 89 -10.16 -15.91 -13.27
CA GLU A 89 -9.17 -14.93 -13.75
C GLU A 89 -9.04 -13.77 -12.76
N ASP A 90 -10.16 -13.20 -12.30
CA ASP A 90 -10.14 -12.11 -11.33
C ASP A 90 -9.48 -12.48 -10.00
N MET A 91 -9.67 -13.71 -9.51
CA MET A 91 -8.96 -14.20 -8.31
C MET A 91 -7.48 -14.45 -8.58
N GLU A 92 -7.10 -14.87 -9.79
CA GLU A 92 -5.69 -14.98 -10.21
C GLU A 92 -5.02 -13.60 -10.28
N ARG A 93 -5.74 -12.56 -10.73
CA ARG A 93 -5.25 -11.17 -10.66
C ARG A 93 -5.06 -10.71 -9.23
N LEU A 94 -6.07 -10.95 -8.40
CA LEU A 94 -6.04 -10.58 -6.98
C LEU A 94 -4.88 -11.27 -6.27
N TRP A 95 -4.59 -12.53 -6.62
CA TRP A 95 -3.43 -13.26 -6.11
C TRP A 95 -2.10 -12.57 -6.40
N VAL A 96 -1.88 -12.15 -7.65
CA VAL A 96 -0.65 -11.43 -8.04
C VAL A 96 -0.56 -10.08 -7.32
N LEU A 97 -1.67 -9.33 -7.27
CA LEU A 97 -1.73 -8.06 -6.53
C LEU A 97 -1.45 -8.27 -5.04
N PHE A 98 -2.00 -9.32 -4.46
CA PHE A 98 -1.77 -9.68 -3.06
C PHE A 98 -0.30 -9.93 -2.78
N LEU A 99 0.36 -10.77 -3.57
CA LEU A 99 1.79 -11.04 -3.41
C LEU A 99 2.62 -9.75 -3.50
N SER A 100 2.37 -8.92 -4.53
CA SER A 100 3.08 -7.65 -4.69
C SER A 100 2.85 -6.68 -3.52
N SER A 101 1.63 -6.63 -2.98
CA SER A 101 1.29 -5.79 -1.82
C SER A 101 1.96 -6.30 -0.54
N MET A 102 2.09 -7.61 -0.35
CA MET A 102 2.79 -8.17 0.80
C MET A 102 4.29 -7.94 0.72
N GLU A 103 4.91 -8.00 -0.46
CA GLU A 103 6.30 -7.62 -0.66
C GLU A 103 6.55 -6.15 -0.32
N LEU A 104 5.68 -5.24 -0.79
CA LEU A 104 5.77 -3.81 -0.45
C LEU A 104 5.57 -3.57 1.05
N PHE A 105 4.60 -4.25 1.66
CA PHE A 105 4.37 -4.18 3.10
C PHE A 105 5.58 -4.70 3.90
N GLN A 106 6.26 -5.77 3.44
CA GLN A 106 7.50 -6.26 4.04
C GLN A 106 8.58 -5.18 4.03
N GLN A 107 8.73 -4.46 2.92
CA GLN A 107 9.70 -3.36 2.81
C GLN A 107 9.36 -2.23 3.79
N ASP A 108 8.10 -1.83 3.87
CA ASP A 108 7.66 -0.79 4.81
C ASP A 108 7.80 -1.24 6.27
N LEU A 109 7.58 -2.52 6.57
CA LEU A 109 7.80 -3.09 7.91
C LEU A 109 9.28 -3.07 8.30
N ASN A 110 10.19 -3.39 7.38
CA ASN A 110 11.63 -3.25 7.60
C ASN A 110 12.02 -1.79 7.84
N LYS A 111 11.51 -0.86 7.02
CA LYS A 111 11.75 0.58 7.22
C LYS A 111 11.26 1.04 8.60
N ALA A 112 10.03 0.67 8.97
CA ALA A 112 9.46 0.99 10.27
C ALA A 112 10.33 0.46 11.41
N PHE A 113 10.74 -0.82 11.35
CA PHE A 113 11.62 -1.43 12.34
C PHE A 113 12.92 -0.64 12.53
N HIS A 114 13.60 -0.30 11.44
CA HIS A 114 14.83 0.48 11.50
C HIS A 114 14.60 1.87 12.11
N LEU A 115 13.52 2.57 11.73
CA LEU A 115 13.19 3.89 12.26
C LEU A 115 12.83 3.86 13.75
N LEU A 116 12.11 2.84 14.20
CA LEU A 116 11.76 2.66 15.61
C LEU A 116 13.00 2.50 16.50
N ILE A 117 14.03 1.82 15.99
CA ILE A 117 15.32 1.66 16.67
C ILE A 117 16.14 2.95 16.66
N LEU A 118 16.21 3.64 15.51
CA LEU A 118 17.01 4.87 15.36
C LEU A 118 16.44 6.04 16.16
N PHE A 119 15.13 6.09 16.33
CA PHE A 119 14.42 7.15 17.04
C PHE A 119 13.65 6.56 18.22
N PRO A 120 14.28 6.18 19.33
CA PRO A 120 13.57 5.64 20.48
C PRO A 120 12.76 6.75 21.19
N LEU A 121 11.48 6.50 21.48
CA LEU A 121 10.65 7.39 22.31
C LEU A 121 10.85 7.00 23.79
N ASN A 122 11.86 7.60 24.43
CA ASN A 122 12.19 7.30 25.82
C ASN A 122 11.21 8.02 26.77
N SER A 123 10.09 7.37 27.07
CA SER A 123 9.06 7.81 28.02
C SER A 123 8.28 9.08 27.64
N SER A 124 7.07 9.18 28.21
CA SER A 124 6.09 10.27 28.02
C SER A 124 6.65 11.69 28.13
N LYS A 125 7.78 11.89 28.83
CA LYS A 125 8.39 13.22 29.05
C LYS A 125 9.25 13.72 27.88
N ASP A 126 9.78 12.83 27.04
CA ASP A 126 10.62 13.20 25.88
C ASP A 126 9.81 13.55 24.63
N THR A 127 8.49 13.33 24.67
CA THR A 127 7.56 13.77 23.59
C THR A 127 7.50 15.29 23.41
N GLN A 128 8.03 16.07 24.37
CA GLN A 128 8.13 17.53 24.30
C GLN A 128 9.47 18.06 23.75
N ALA A 129 10.48 17.21 23.57
CA ALA A 129 11.84 17.64 23.22
C ALA A 129 12.13 17.67 21.71
N LEU A 130 11.22 17.20 20.86
CA LEU A 130 11.33 17.38 19.41
C LEU A 130 10.67 18.71 19.02
N VAL A 131 11.48 19.62 18.49
CA VAL A 131 11.06 20.95 18.02
C VAL A 131 10.01 20.79 16.91
N SER A 132 8.74 20.84 17.29
CA SER A 132 7.59 20.77 16.38
C SER A 132 7.42 22.14 15.69
N THR A 133 8.24 22.39 14.68
CA THR A 133 8.21 23.62 13.88
C THR A 133 7.37 23.50 12.60
N GLY A 134 6.69 22.36 12.40
CA GLY A 134 5.86 22.11 11.22
C GLY A 134 4.39 21.95 11.56
N LEU A 135 3.53 22.29 10.59
CA LEU A 135 2.12 21.88 10.60
C LEU A 135 2.07 20.35 10.53
N GLY A 136 1.77 19.69 11.64
CA GLY A 136 1.72 18.23 11.72
C GLY A 136 0.62 17.66 10.83
N ALA A 137 1.00 17.14 9.65
CA ALA A 137 0.08 16.55 8.67
C ALA A 137 -0.68 15.33 9.24
N TYR A 138 -0.09 14.62 10.21
CA TYR A 138 -0.73 13.50 10.92
C TYR A 138 -1.92 13.94 11.78
N ARG A 139 -1.88 15.14 12.38
CA ARG A 139 -2.88 15.56 13.38
C ARG A 139 -4.10 16.26 12.80
N THR A 140 -4.08 16.63 11.53
CA THR A 140 -5.06 17.57 10.98
C THR A 140 -6.34 16.92 10.47
N ASP A 141 -6.38 15.60 10.30
CA ASP A 141 -7.56 14.89 9.79
C ASP A 141 -7.74 13.51 10.46
N GLY A 142 -8.63 13.45 11.46
CA GLY A 142 -9.31 12.22 11.91
C GLY A 142 -8.47 11.20 12.68
N GLY A 143 -8.89 10.87 13.91
CA GLY A 143 -8.23 9.86 14.75
C GLY A 143 -8.13 8.46 14.13
N ASN A 144 -7.23 7.66 14.70
CA ASN A 144 -6.96 6.23 14.47
C ASN A 144 -7.58 5.63 13.18
N ARG A 145 -7.04 5.99 12.01
CA ARG A 145 -7.51 5.58 10.68
C ARG A 145 -7.44 4.07 10.51
N ALA A 146 -6.43 3.46 11.12
CA ALA A 146 -6.31 2.01 11.20
C ALA A 146 -7.53 1.38 11.89
N ALA A 147 -8.02 1.97 13.00
CA ALA A 147 -9.14 1.43 13.79
C ALA A 147 -10.47 1.37 13.00
N THR A 148 -10.72 2.30 12.07
CA THR A 148 -11.94 2.33 11.26
C THR A 148 -12.02 1.19 10.23
N ILE A 149 -10.89 0.62 9.84
CA ILE A 149 -10.83 -0.45 8.83
C ILE A 149 -11.40 -1.74 9.42
N GLN A 150 -12.46 -2.24 8.78
CA GLN A 150 -13.16 -3.45 9.22
C GLN A 150 -12.49 -4.71 8.69
N LEU A 151 -12.41 -5.74 9.54
CA LEU A 151 -12.07 -7.09 9.11
C LEU A 151 -13.33 -7.77 8.54
N PRO A 152 -13.29 -8.29 7.30
CA PRO A 152 -14.44 -8.94 6.68
C PRO A 152 -14.79 -10.28 7.32
N TRP A 153 -13.78 -10.95 7.88
CA TRP A 153 -13.93 -12.18 8.65
C TRP A 153 -13.71 -11.87 10.13
N GLY A 154 -14.40 -12.62 11.01
CA GLY A 154 -14.20 -12.50 12.44
C GLY A 154 -12.72 -12.65 12.80
N THR A 155 -12.27 -11.90 13.81
CA THR A 155 -10.93 -12.07 14.37
C THR A 155 -10.78 -13.52 14.80
N THR A 156 -9.77 -14.20 14.30
CA THR A 156 -9.35 -15.49 14.85
C THR A 156 -8.86 -15.19 16.26
N GLU A 157 -9.73 -15.39 17.25
CA GLU A 157 -9.43 -15.17 18.66
C GLU A 157 -8.23 -16.08 19.03
N GLY A 158 -7.04 -15.48 19.16
CA GLY A 158 -5.82 -16.19 19.56
C GLY A 158 -4.57 -15.99 18.70
N GLU A 159 -4.64 -15.30 17.54
CA GLU A 159 -3.40 -14.92 16.83
C GLU A 159 -2.75 -13.71 17.53
N GLU A 160 -1.83 -14.01 18.44
CA GLU A 160 -0.92 -13.00 18.99
C GLU A 160 -0.06 -12.40 17.88
N LEU A 161 0.01 -11.07 17.83
CA LEU A 161 0.85 -10.36 16.89
C LEU A 161 2.32 -10.70 17.18
N PRO A 162 3.05 -11.34 16.24
CA PRO A 162 4.45 -11.66 16.47
C PRO A 162 5.30 -10.39 16.68
N ASP A 163 6.45 -10.55 17.32
CA ASP A 163 7.50 -9.52 17.30
C ASP A 163 7.79 -9.08 15.85
N ILE A 164 8.13 -7.82 15.66
CA ILE A 164 8.33 -7.24 14.32
C ILE A 164 9.39 -7.98 13.50
N CYS A 165 10.48 -8.45 14.13
CA CYS A 165 11.51 -9.22 13.43
C CYS A 165 10.96 -10.58 12.97
N ILE A 166 10.24 -11.26 13.87
CA ILE A 166 9.59 -12.54 13.58
C ILE A 166 8.52 -12.35 12.49
N HIS A 167 7.81 -11.23 12.51
CA HIS A 167 6.78 -10.91 11.51
C HIS A 167 7.39 -10.77 10.11
N ILE A 168 8.52 -10.07 9.98
CA ILE A 168 9.23 -9.92 8.70
C ILE A 168 9.61 -11.29 8.12
N VAL A 169 10.17 -12.18 8.94
CA VAL A 169 10.56 -13.54 8.51
C VAL A 169 9.34 -14.39 8.15
N LYS A 170 8.26 -14.31 8.93
CA LYS A 170 7.02 -15.03 8.64
C LYS A 170 6.36 -14.55 7.34
N LEU A 171 6.38 -13.24 7.08
CA LEU A 171 5.80 -12.66 5.87
C LEU A 171 6.57 -13.12 4.63
N ASP A 172 7.90 -13.15 4.69
CA ASP A 172 8.75 -13.67 3.61
C ASP A 172 8.44 -15.15 3.32
N ALA A 173 8.39 -15.97 4.36
CA ALA A 173 8.03 -17.39 4.23
C ALA A 173 6.61 -17.58 3.66
N MET A 174 5.65 -16.74 4.08
CA MET A 174 4.28 -16.75 3.56
C MET A 174 4.24 -16.44 2.06
N ILE A 175 4.94 -15.39 1.62
CA ILE A 175 5.02 -14.99 0.20
C ILE A 175 5.61 -16.15 -0.61
N GLN A 176 6.74 -16.71 -0.19
CA GLN A 176 7.39 -17.84 -0.87
C GLN A 176 6.49 -19.08 -0.95
N GLN A 177 5.83 -19.42 0.16
CA GLN A 177 4.89 -20.55 0.19
C GLN A 177 3.74 -20.33 -0.80
N MET A 178 3.16 -19.13 -0.83
CA MET A 178 2.08 -18.83 -1.76
C MET A 178 2.56 -18.92 -3.20
N MET A 179 3.67 -18.28 -3.56
CA MET A 179 4.25 -18.35 -4.91
C MET A 179 4.42 -19.79 -5.42
N GLN A 180 4.73 -20.75 -4.53
CA GLN A 180 4.88 -22.16 -4.87
C GLN A 180 3.56 -22.94 -4.91
N THR A 181 2.52 -22.48 -4.20
CA THR A 181 1.26 -23.21 -4.07
C THR A 181 0.36 -23.05 -5.29
N VAL A 182 0.30 -21.84 -5.86
CA VAL A 182 -0.51 -21.56 -7.05
C VAL A 182 0.40 -21.02 -8.14
N ASN A 183 0.66 -21.85 -9.15
CA ASN A 183 1.60 -21.55 -10.24
C ASN A 183 0.97 -20.60 -11.28
N ILE A 184 0.69 -19.36 -10.87
CA ILE A 184 0.24 -18.27 -11.75
C ILE A 184 1.48 -17.41 -12.06
N PRO A 185 2.00 -17.42 -13.29
CA PRO A 185 3.08 -16.52 -13.66
C PRO A 185 2.60 -15.07 -13.57
N ILE A 186 3.43 -14.17 -13.04
CA ILE A 186 3.11 -12.74 -12.88
C ILE A 186 2.72 -12.09 -14.22
N TRP A 187 3.29 -12.56 -15.33
CA TRP A 187 3.03 -12.05 -16.68
C TRP A 187 1.77 -12.63 -17.34
N ALA A 188 1.10 -13.62 -16.74
CA ALA A 188 -0.08 -14.26 -17.32
C ALA A 188 -1.40 -13.52 -17.03
N VAL A 189 -1.37 -12.52 -16.14
CA VAL A 189 -2.56 -11.75 -15.78
C VAL A 189 -2.78 -10.61 -16.79
N GLU A 190 -3.87 -10.70 -17.56
CA GLU A 190 -4.27 -9.64 -18.49
C GLU A 190 -4.89 -8.44 -17.77
N ALA A 191 -4.65 -7.22 -18.24
CA ALA A 191 -5.28 -6.02 -17.69
C ALA A 191 -6.79 -5.97 -18.02
N THR A 192 -7.62 -5.62 -17.04
CA THR A 192 -9.08 -5.49 -17.24
C THR A 192 -9.45 -4.20 -17.99
N GLN A 193 -8.62 -3.18 -17.89
CA GLN A 193 -8.83 -1.91 -18.61
C GLN A 193 -8.09 -1.95 -19.95
N ALA A 194 -8.74 -1.42 -20.98
CA ALA A 194 -8.06 -1.21 -22.25
C ALA A 194 -6.88 -0.24 -22.03
N PRO A 195 -5.76 -0.43 -22.75
CA PRO A 195 -4.68 0.54 -22.75
C PRO A 195 -5.25 1.94 -23.04
N TRP A 196 -4.79 2.96 -22.30
CA TRP A 196 -5.14 4.38 -22.54
C TRP A 196 -6.56 4.83 -22.15
N VAL A 197 -7.31 4.03 -21.40
CA VAL A 197 -8.62 4.46 -20.84
C VAL A 197 -8.51 5.74 -20.01
N GLU A 198 -7.47 5.87 -19.19
CA GLU A 198 -7.24 7.07 -18.34
C GLU A 198 -6.96 8.36 -19.15
N VAL A 199 -6.56 8.24 -20.42
CA VAL A 199 -6.32 9.37 -21.32
C VAL A 199 -7.59 9.76 -22.09
N SER A 200 -8.51 8.81 -22.29
CA SER A 200 -9.71 9.01 -23.10
C SER A 200 -10.80 9.79 -22.35
N ASP A 201 -10.84 9.69 -21.02
CA ASP A 201 -11.77 10.46 -20.17
C ASP A 201 -11.31 11.91 -19.94
N GLN A 202 -10.13 12.29 -20.44
CA GLN A 202 -9.66 13.70 -20.50
C GLN A 202 -9.91 14.34 -21.87
N ALA A 203 -10.96 13.93 -22.58
CA ALA A 203 -11.58 14.80 -23.57
C ALA A 203 -12.18 15.99 -22.83
N ILE A 204 -11.33 16.96 -22.53
CA ILE A 204 -11.72 18.34 -22.25
C ILE A 204 -12.76 18.68 -23.33
N GLU A 205 -13.97 19.05 -22.91
CA GLU A 205 -14.93 19.79 -23.74
C GLU A 205 -14.21 21.06 -24.22
N ALA A 206 -13.45 20.91 -25.30
CA ALA A 206 -12.73 21.97 -25.95
C ALA A 206 -13.79 22.75 -26.74
N ASP A 207 -14.38 23.74 -26.06
CA ASP A 207 -15.01 24.85 -26.72
C ASP A 207 -14.04 25.41 -27.77
N GLY A 208 -14.55 25.56 -28.99
CA GLY A 208 -13.76 25.60 -30.21
C GLY A 208 -12.68 26.67 -30.19
N THR A 209 -11.43 26.24 -30.01
CA THR A 209 -10.26 27.04 -30.40
C THR A 209 -9.33 26.19 -31.23
N THR A 210 -9.16 26.66 -32.46
CA THR A 210 -8.56 26.04 -33.62
C THR A 210 -7.13 25.54 -33.33
N SER A 211 -6.90 24.27 -33.59
CA SER A 211 -5.59 23.62 -33.54
C SER A 211 -4.76 23.99 -34.77
N GLU A 212 -4.16 25.19 -34.81
CA GLU A 212 -3.05 25.51 -35.73
C GLU A 212 -2.12 26.60 -35.13
N GLU A 213 -1.46 26.35 -34.00
CA GLU A 213 -0.34 27.21 -33.57
C GLU A 213 0.65 26.55 -32.58
N ILE A 214 1.11 25.33 -32.89
CA ILE A 214 2.23 24.71 -32.13
C ILE A 214 3.26 24.14 -33.11
N LEU A 215 3.79 24.98 -34.00
CA LEU A 215 5.05 24.73 -34.73
C LEU A 215 5.71 26.06 -35.09
N ALA A 216 6.32 26.72 -34.10
CA ALA A 216 7.36 27.72 -34.34
C ALA A 216 8.65 27.21 -33.68
N ILE A 217 9.48 26.56 -34.49
CA ILE A 217 10.87 26.24 -34.16
C ILE A 217 11.66 27.53 -34.41
N GLU A 218 12.14 28.18 -33.34
CA GLU A 218 13.21 29.18 -33.46
C GLU A 218 14.50 28.58 -32.91
N GLU A 219 15.45 28.36 -33.83
CA GLU A 219 16.82 27.98 -33.55
C GLU A 219 17.63 29.17 -32.99
N GLU A 220 18.38 28.85 -31.95
CA GLU A 220 19.75 29.31 -31.69
C GLU A 220 19.99 30.68 -31.02
N SER A 221 20.48 30.61 -29.77
CA SER A 221 21.83 31.11 -29.45
C SER A 221 22.22 30.77 -28.01
N ASN A 222 23.10 29.76 -27.88
CA ASN A 222 24.27 29.73 -27.01
C ASN A 222 24.31 30.72 -25.81
N ARG A 223 24.09 30.20 -24.59
CA ARG A 223 25.00 30.39 -23.43
C ARG A 223 24.53 29.67 -22.14
N CYS A 224 25.48 28.95 -21.55
CA CYS A 224 25.60 28.53 -20.15
C CYS A 224 24.68 27.44 -19.57
N ARG A 225 25.21 26.21 -19.57
CA ARG A 225 25.03 25.20 -18.51
C ARG A 225 25.45 25.76 -17.15
N ARG A 226 24.62 25.64 -16.10
CA ARG A 226 24.92 25.32 -14.66
C ARG A 226 23.68 25.71 -13.83
N TRP A 227 22.86 24.79 -13.35
CA TRP A 227 22.88 24.23 -11.98
C TRP A 227 23.12 25.25 -10.85
N TYR A 228 22.04 25.50 -10.11
CA TYR A 228 21.85 26.20 -8.83
C TYR A 228 22.00 27.72 -8.79
N CYS A 229 20.94 28.40 -8.32
CA CYS A 229 21.05 29.31 -7.19
C CYS A 229 19.65 29.66 -6.61
N CYS A 230 19.47 29.34 -5.33
CA CYS A 230 18.39 29.83 -4.50
C CYS A 230 18.42 31.36 -4.39
N ASP A 231 17.23 31.93 -4.37
CA ASP A 231 16.92 33.34 -4.26
C ASP A 231 17.38 33.97 -2.93
N ARG A 232 17.59 35.28 -2.99
CA ARG A 232 18.28 36.18 -2.10
C ARG A 232 17.58 36.33 -0.74
N ARG A 233 18.13 35.73 0.32
CA ARG A 233 18.07 36.30 1.69
C ARG A 233 19.03 35.71 2.74
N CYS A 234 20.23 35.26 2.35
CA CYS A 234 21.27 34.89 3.33
C CYS A 234 22.15 36.11 3.66
N ARG A 235 21.78 36.87 4.69
CA ARG A 235 22.75 37.69 5.44
C ARG A 235 23.29 36.81 6.56
N LEU A 236 24.54 36.40 6.45
CA LEU A 236 25.55 36.17 7.51
C LEU A 236 26.53 35.09 7.08
N GLY A 237 27.83 35.42 7.16
CA GLY A 237 28.91 34.44 7.19
C GLY A 237 29.62 34.16 5.86
N ARG A 238 30.44 35.11 5.40
CA ARG A 238 31.60 34.77 4.55
C ARG A 238 32.58 33.96 5.39
N LEU A 239 32.88 32.74 4.99
CA LEU A 239 34.20 32.15 5.23
C LEU A 239 34.66 31.46 3.95
N SER A 240 35.89 31.82 3.60
CA SER A 240 36.63 31.57 2.38
C SER A 240 36.75 30.09 2.01
N CYS A 241 36.61 29.81 0.71
CA CYS A 241 37.36 28.73 0.06
C CYS A 241 38.16 29.38 -1.06
N MET A 242 39.41 29.76 -0.74
CA MET A 242 40.44 30.02 -1.74
C MET A 242 41.00 28.68 -2.22
N THR A 243 41.15 28.57 -3.54
CA THR A 243 42.27 27.95 -4.29
C THR A 243 42.59 26.46 -4.04
N SER A 244 42.15 25.59 -4.93
CA SER A 244 42.90 25.15 -6.14
C SER A 244 41.98 24.41 -7.10
#